data_AF-A0A0G0F1S1-F1
#
_entry.id   AF-A0A0G0F1S1-F1
#
_cell.length_a   1.000
_cell.length_b   1.000
_cell.length_c   1.000
_cell.angle_alpha   90.00
_cell.angle_beta   90.00
_cell.angle_gamma   90.00
#
_symmetry.space_group_name_H-M   'P 1'
#
loop_
_entity.id
_entity.type
_entity.pdbx_description
1 polymer ?
#
loop_
_entity_poly.entity_id
_entity_poly.type
_entity_poly.pdbx_seq_one_letter_code
_entity_poly.pdbx_strand_id
1 'polypeptide(L)'
;MIEWQQEYFQKFSYARNQILKYLSSARKDLSIAKKAKIDEVRFQFAYNAFLKLGISLMACYGFKVRSRAGHHIKILEQTALILNDENITAYGNQMRKTRNSLGLSMDGTAWQAGATTGDVDCSGTSNSTDALLILRYSLGLSMEETGWCE
;
A
#
# COMPACT_ATOMS: atom_id res chain seq x y z
N MET A 1 9.62 0.33 24.64
CA MET A 1 10.66 -0.23 23.74
C MET A 1 9.94 -0.71 22.49
N ILE A 2 10.43 -0.36 21.29
CA ILE A 2 9.74 -0.73 20.04
C ILE A 2 10.08 -2.19 19.72
N GLU A 3 9.09 -3.08 19.86
CA GLU A 3 9.23 -4.48 19.46
C GLU A 3 8.79 -4.66 18.00
N TRP A 4 9.51 -5.52 17.27
CA TRP A 4 9.25 -5.79 15.86
C TRP A 4 8.95 -7.27 15.67
N GLN A 5 7.70 -7.57 15.29
CA GLN A 5 7.27 -8.94 15.03
C GLN A 5 7.89 -9.44 13.71
N GLN A 6 8.86 -10.36 13.79
CA GLN A 6 9.61 -10.86 12.63
C GLN A 6 8.73 -11.52 11.56
N GLU A 7 7.56 -12.01 11.98
CA GLU A 7 6.54 -12.57 11.08
C GLU A 7 6.06 -11.55 10.04
N TYR A 8 5.94 -10.28 10.44
CA TYR A 8 5.38 -9.19 9.63
C TYR A 8 6.42 -8.17 9.19
N PHE A 9 7.54 -8.06 9.91
CA PHE A 9 8.56 -7.06 9.66
C PHE A 9 9.91 -7.73 9.44
N GLN A 10 10.54 -7.41 8.32
CA GLN A 10 11.88 -7.86 7.98
C GLN A 10 12.84 -6.68 7.97
N LYS A 11 14.01 -6.83 8.61
CA LYS A 11 15.07 -5.82 8.49
C LYS A 11 15.46 -5.65 7.03
N PHE A 12 15.49 -4.42 6.55
CA PHE A 12 15.83 -4.08 5.18
C PHE A 12 16.46 -2.69 5.13
N SER A 13 17.57 -2.56 4.39
CA SER A 13 18.24 -1.28 4.20
C SER A 13 17.65 -0.58 2.99
N TYR A 14 16.95 0.54 3.22
CA TYR A 14 16.40 1.35 2.14
C TYR A 14 17.36 2.47 1.76
N ALA A 15 17.52 2.69 0.46
CA ALA A 15 18.12 3.92 -0.02
C ALA A 15 17.15 5.10 0.17
N ARG A 16 17.68 6.29 0.49
CA ARG A 16 16.86 7.48 0.79
C ARG A 16 15.87 7.82 -0.32
N ASN A 17 16.27 7.62 -1.58
CA ASN A 17 15.41 7.81 -2.74
C ASN A 17 14.20 6.85 -2.76
N GLN A 18 14.36 5.60 -2.30
CA GLN A 18 13.26 4.63 -2.20
C GLN A 18 12.23 5.06 -1.15
N ILE A 19 12.69 5.54 0.01
CA ILE A 19 11.80 6.08 1.05
C ILE A 19 11.03 7.30 0.52
N LEU A 20 11.72 8.20 -0.18
CA LEU A 20 11.08 9.37 -0.79
C LEU A 20 10.04 8.98 -1.84
N LYS A 21 10.25 7.89 -2.59
CA LYS A 21 9.25 7.34 -3.52
C LYS A 21 7.99 6.92 -2.76
N TYR A 22 8.09 6.18 -1.66
CA TYR A 22 6.92 5.79 -0.85
C TYR A 22 6.16 7.00 -0.31
N LEU A 23 6.88 8.00 0.22
CA LEU A 23 6.29 9.24 0.69
C LEU A 23 5.60 10.03 -0.44
N SER A 24 6.21 10.08 -1.63
CA SER A 24 5.60 10.73 -2.81
C SER A 24 4.32 10.03 -3.26
N SER A 25 4.29 8.69 -3.21
CA SER A 25 3.13 7.88 -3.53
C SER A 25 1.98 8.15 -2.56
N ALA A 26 2.27 8.21 -1.26
CA ALA A 26 1.28 8.57 -0.24
C ALA A 26 0.72 9.99 -0.42
N ARG A 27 1.59 10.97 -0.76
CA ARG A 27 1.16 12.35 -1.06
C ARG A 27 0.26 12.43 -2.28
N LYS A 28 0.53 11.63 -3.31
CA LYS A 28 -0.32 11.53 -4.51
C LYS A 28 -1.70 11.04 -4.14
N ASP A 29 -1.80 9.99 -3.33
CA ASP A 29 -3.09 9.47 -2.86
C ASP A 29 -3.88 10.52 -2.05
N LEU A 30 -3.22 11.26 -1.14
CA LEU A 30 -3.86 12.37 -0.42
C LEU A 30 -4.37 13.47 -1.37
N SER A 31 -3.60 13.80 -2.40
CA SER A 31 -4.04 14.78 -3.40
C SER A 31 -5.27 14.30 -4.17
N ILE A 32 -5.40 13.00 -4.44
CA ILE A 32 -6.58 12.44 -5.10
C ILE A 32 -7.77 12.51 -4.15
N ALA A 33 -7.60 12.06 -2.90
CA ALA A 33 -8.64 12.14 -1.88
C ALA A 33 -9.18 13.57 -1.69
N LYS A 34 -8.28 14.57 -1.64
CA LYS A 34 -8.67 15.99 -1.50
C LYS A 34 -9.52 16.51 -2.67
N LYS A 35 -9.28 16.01 -3.89
CA LYS A 35 -9.99 16.45 -5.11
C LYS A 35 -11.24 15.61 -5.41
N ALA A 36 -11.35 14.43 -4.81
CA ALA A 36 -12.44 13.50 -5.06
C ALA A 36 -13.78 14.06 -4.57
N LYS A 37 -14.77 14.06 -5.47
CA LYS A 37 -16.16 14.45 -5.16
C LYS A 37 -17.00 13.26 -4.69
N ILE A 38 -16.59 12.04 -5.02
CA ILE A 38 -17.23 10.80 -4.61
C ILE A 38 -16.63 10.39 -3.27
N ASP A 39 -17.47 10.19 -2.26
CA ASP A 39 -17.02 9.90 -0.90
C ASP A 39 -16.28 8.57 -0.79
N GLU A 40 -16.72 7.56 -1.53
CA GLU A 40 -16.07 6.25 -1.60
C GLU A 40 -14.63 6.35 -2.14
N VAL A 41 -14.44 7.12 -3.21
CA VAL A 41 -13.11 7.39 -3.78
C VAL A 41 -12.26 8.18 -2.79
N ARG A 42 -12.83 9.21 -2.17
CA ARG A 42 -12.13 10.00 -1.13
C ARG A 42 -11.64 9.10 0.00
N PHE A 43 -12.52 8.23 0.50
CA PHE A 43 -12.23 7.31 1.59
C PHE A 43 -11.14 6.30 1.20
N GLN A 44 -11.27 5.66 0.04
CA GLN A 44 -10.31 4.67 -0.45
C GLN A 44 -8.89 5.25 -0.56
N PHE A 45 -8.77 6.43 -1.19
CA PHE A 45 -7.47 7.09 -1.33
C PHE A 45 -6.92 7.62 -0.01
N ALA A 46 -7.77 8.09 0.90
CA ALA A 46 -7.34 8.50 2.25
C ALA A 46 -6.79 7.31 3.05
N TYR A 47 -7.47 6.15 3.00
CA TYR A 47 -7.01 4.93 3.66
C TYR A 47 -5.69 4.40 3.06
N ASN A 48 -5.57 4.40 1.73
CA ASN A 48 -4.35 3.98 1.04
C ASN A 48 -3.16 4.88 1.40
N ALA A 49 -3.38 6.20 1.40
CA ALA A 49 -2.37 7.15 1.85
C ALA A 49 -1.91 6.86 3.28
N PHE A 50 -2.85 6.59 4.19
CA PHE A 50 -2.54 6.28 5.58
C PHE A 50 -1.64 5.04 5.71
N LEU A 51 -1.99 3.93 5.05
CA LEU A 51 -1.14 2.73 5.05
C LEU A 51 0.24 2.99 4.43
N LYS A 52 0.33 3.71 3.31
CA LYS A 52 1.60 4.05 2.66
C LYS A 52 2.48 4.93 3.55
N LEU A 53 1.90 5.86 4.31
CA LEU A 53 2.64 6.66 5.30
C LEU A 53 3.18 5.78 6.43
N GLY A 54 2.38 4.83 6.93
CA GLY A 54 2.84 3.85 7.91
C GLY A 54 4.03 3.03 7.40
N ILE A 55 3.92 2.49 6.17
CA ILE A 55 5.01 1.73 5.53
C ILE A 55 6.25 2.61 5.32
N SER A 56 6.07 3.87 4.89
CA SER A 56 7.17 4.82 4.73
C SER A 56 7.86 5.09 6.07
N LEU A 57 7.11 5.18 7.17
CA LEU A 57 7.66 5.35 8.50
C LEU A 57 8.47 4.11 8.92
N MET A 58 7.95 2.90 8.70
CA MET A 58 8.68 1.66 8.97
C MET A 58 9.97 1.54 8.15
N ALA A 59 9.93 1.99 6.89
CA ALA A 59 11.11 2.05 6.03
C ALA A 59 12.18 3.01 6.57
N CYS A 60 11.79 4.15 7.17
CA CYS A 60 12.73 5.03 7.88
C CYS A 60 13.40 4.35 9.09
N TYR A 61 12.71 3.41 9.74
CA TYR A 61 13.27 2.59 10.82
C TYR A 61 14.04 1.35 10.32
N GLY A 62 14.18 1.16 9.00
CA GLY A 62 14.93 0.05 8.41
C GLY A 62 14.15 -1.28 8.37
N PHE A 63 12.82 -1.22 8.32
CA PHE A 63 11.96 -2.41 8.25
C PHE A 63 11.08 -2.41 7.01
N LYS A 64 11.06 -3.57 6.33
CA LYS A 64 10.13 -3.91 5.25
C LYS A 64 8.95 -4.69 5.81
N VAL A 65 7.75 -4.29 5.40
CA VAL A 65 6.52 -5.01 5.74
C VAL A 65 6.35 -6.20 4.80
N ARG A 66 6.00 -7.36 5.36
CA ARG A 66 5.66 -8.57 4.62
C ARG A 66 4.16 -8.58 4.33
N SER A 67 3.77 -8.85 3.08
CA SER A 67 2.37 -8.98 2.66
C SER A 67 1.77 -10.31 3.14
N ARG A 68 1.49 -10.40 4.43
CA ARG A 68 0.80 -11.55 5.08
C ARG A 68 -0.62 -11.18 5.49
N ALA A 69 -1.48 -12.17 5.67
CA ALA A 69 -2.81 -11.92 6.24
C ALA A 69 -2.69 -11.14 7.55
N GLY A 70 -3.45 -10.04 7.70
CA GLY A 70 -3.36 -9.18 8.89
C GLY A 70 -2.23 -8.14 8.89
N HIS A 71 -1.40 -8.05 7.85
CA HIS A 71 -0.30 -7.05 7.80
C HIS A 71 -0.78 -5.61 7.95
N HIS A 72 -1.96 -5.23 7.44
CA HIS A 72 -2.55 -3.90 7.67
C HIS A 72 -2.75 -3.58 9.15
N ILE A 73 -3.20 -4.56 9.95
CA ILE A 73 -3.40 -4.37 11.39
C ILE A 73 -2.04 -4.11 12.05
N LYS A 74 -1.02 -4.90 11.69
CA LYS A 74 0.34 -4.74 12.22
C LYS A 74 0.99 -3.43 11.80
N ILE A 75 0.75 -2.94 10.59
CA ILE A 75 1.15 -1.60 10.15
C ILE A 75 0.55 -0.54 11.08
N LEU A 76 -0.76 -0.62 11.36
CA LEU A 76 -1.45 0.35 12.22
C LEU A 76 -0.93 0.33 13.66
N GLU A 77 -0.83 -0.85 14.26
CA GLU A 77 -0.30 -1.05 15.62
C GLU A 77 1.12 -0.47 15.74
N GLN A 78 1.98 -0.77 14.77
CA GLN A 78 3.37 -0.30 14.78
C GLN A 78 3.46 1.21 14.55
N THR A 79 2.60 1.77 13.69
CA THR A 79 2.54 3.23 13.46
C THR A 79 2.10 3.96 14.73
N ALA A 80 1.07 3.46 15.41
CA ALA A 80 0.58 3.98 16.68
C ALA A 80 1.68 3.94 17.75
N LEU A 81 2.43 2.84 17.82
CA LEU A 81 3.51 2.67 18.78
C LEU A 81 4.71 3.59 18.49
N ILE A 82 5.09 3.78 17.23
CA ILE A 82 6.17 4.70 16.85
C ILE A 82 5.80 6.16 17.14
N LEU A 83 4.55 6.55 16.84
CA LEU A 83 4.06 7.92 17.03
C LEU A 83 3.52 8.18 18.44
N ASN A 84 3.47 7.15 19.29
CA ASN A 84 2.93 7.20 20.65
C ASN A 84 1.49 7.76 20.71
N ASP A 85 0.64 7.31 19.79
CA ASP A 85 -0.77 7.71 19.70
C ASP A 85 -1.66 6.49 19.39
N GLU A 86 -2.38 6.01 20.40
CA GLU A 86 -3.28 4.85 20.29
C GLU A 86 -4.49 5.12 19.38
N ASN A 87 -4.86 6.38 19.16
CA ASN A 87 -5.99 6.73 18.29
C ASN A 87 -5.73 6.31 16.84
N ILE A 88 -4.46 6.24 16.42
CA ILE A 88 -4.05 5.76 15.10
C ILE A 88 -4.54 4.32 14.87
N THR A 89 -4.41 3.45 15.87
CA THR A 89 -4.91 2.08 15.81
C THR A 89 -6.44 2.04 15.82
N ALA A 90 -7.08 2.89 16.63
CA ALA A 90 -8.54 2.96 16.71
C ALA A 90 -9.16 3.39 15.37
N TYR A 91 -8.74 4.55 14.84
CA TYR A 91 -9.22 5.07 13.56
C TYR A 91 -8.83 4.16 12.40
N GLY A 92 -7.60 3.65 12.36
CA GLY A 92 -7.17 2.74 11.31
C GLY A 92 -7.96 1.44 11.26
N ASN A 93 -8.27 0.86 12.42
CA ASN A 93 -9.12 -0.33 12.47
C ASN A 93 -10.56 -0.04 12.05
N GLN A 94 -11.10 1.12 12.42
CA GLN A 94 -12.42 1.54 11.95
C GLN A 94 -12.42 1.70 10.42
N MET A 95 -11.45 2.42 9.84
CA MET A 95 -11.32 2.57 8.39
C MET A 95 -11.17 1.21 7.69
N ARG A 96 -10.33 0.31 8.22
CA ARG A 96 -10.17 -1.04 7.67
C ARG A 96 -11.49 -1.83 7.67
N LYS A 97 -12.26 -1.76 8.76
CA LYS A 97 -13.57 -2.42 8.86
C LYS A 97 -14.57 -1.82 7.87
N THR A 98 -14.66 -0.49 7.81
CA THR A 98 -15.53 0.22 6.85
C THR A 98 -15.19 -0.13 5.41
N ARG A 99 -13.91 -0.16 5.06
CA ARG A 99 -13.45 -0.59 3.74
C ARG A 99 -13.96 -2.00 3.39
N ASN A 100 -13.82 -2.95 4.33
CA ASN A 100 -14.28 -4.32 4.11
C ASN A 100 -15.81 -4.40 3.96
N SER A 101 -16.57 -3.62 4.74
CA SER A 101 -18.03 -3.58 4.61
C SER A 101 -18.52 -2.96 3.30
N LEU A 102 -17.73 -2.06 2.69
CA LEU A 102 -18.03 -1.44 1.40
C LEU A 102 -17.62 -2.33 0.21
N GLY A 103 -17.05 -3.52 0.42
CA GLY A 103 -16.55 -4.37 -0.67
C GLY A 103 -15.27 -3.85 -1.32
N LEU A 104 -14.63 -2.81 -0.75
CA LEU A 104 -13.36 -2.22 -1.21
C LEU A 104 -12.13 -3.01 -0.73
N SER A 105 -12.29 -4.30 -0.43
CA SER A 105 -11.20 -5.09 0.13
C SER A 105 -10.06 -5.23 -0.88
N MET A 106 -8.83 -4.98 -0.43
CA MET A 106 -7.60 -5.03 -1.22
C MET A 106 -6.77 -6.30 -0.94
N ASP A 107 -7.34 -7.28 -0.25
CA ASP A 107 -6.71 -8.56 0.09
C ASP A 107 -6.35 -9.41 -1.14
N GLY A 108 -6.99 -9.17 -2.28
CA GLY A 108 -6.62 -9.77 -3.58
C GLY A 108 -5.67 -8.95 -4.44
N THR A 109 -5.35 -7.71 -4.10
CA THR A 109 -4.40 -6.92 -4.89
C THR A 109 -3.00 -7.11 -4.30
N ALA A 110 -2.15 -7.82 -5.05
CA ALA A 110 -0.72 -7.83 -4.80
C ALA A 110 -0.21 -6.37 -4.91
N TRP A 111 -0.22 -5.65 -3.78
CA TRP A 111 0.68 -4.52 -3.57
C TRP A 111 2.09 -5.10 -3.53
N GLN A 112 2.58 -5.52 -4.69
CA GLN A 112 3.97 -5.76 -4.91
C GLN A 112 4.73 -4.47 -4.63
N ALA A 113 5.94 -4.63 -4.12
CA ALA A 113 6.76 -3.61 -3.49
C ALA A 113 7.27 -2.49 -4.42
N GLY A 114 6.58 -2.21 -5.54
CA GLY A 114 6.79 -1.08 -6.43
C GLY A 114 6.01 0.15 -5.95
N ALA A 115 6.64 1.32 -5.96
CA ALA A 115 6.03 2.58 -5.49
C ALA A 115 4.83 3.07 -6.34
N THR A 116 4.41 2.30 -7.35
CA THR A 116 3.46 2.72 -8.39
C THR A 116 2.34 1.68 -8.51
N THR A 117 1.14 2.04 -8.04
CA THR A 117 -0.05 1.20 -8.18
C THR A 117 -0.41 1.04 -9.65
N GLY A 118 -0.58 -0.21 -10.12
CA GLY A 118 -0.91 -0.51 -11.51
C GLY A 118 0.31 -0.53 -12.44
N ASP A 119 1.51 -0.69 -11.91
CA ASP A 119 2.73 -1.08 -12.63
C ASP A 119 2.83 -2.61 -12.57
N VAL A 120 2.27 -3.29 -13.57
CA VAL A 120 2.17 -4.76 -13.63
C VAL A 120 3.28 -5.38 -14.47
N ASP A 121 4.10 -4.56 -15.11
CA ASP A 121 5.32 -4.98 -15.79
C ASP A 121 6.61 -4.67 -15.00
N CYS A 122 6.47 -4.11 -13.80
CA CYS A 122 7.55 -3.77 -12.89
C CYS A 122 8.59 -2.80 -13.50
N SER A 123 8.18 -2.00 -14.50
CA SER A 123 9.01 -0.98 -15.12
C SER A 123 9.32 0.19 -14.20
N GLY A 124 8.61 0.32 -13.07
CA GLY A 124 8.69 1.44 -12.14
C GLY A 124 7.79 2.61 -12.53
N THR A 125 6.99 2.48 -13.59
CA THR A 125 6.05 3.49 -14.09
C THR A 125 4.68 2.86 -14.36
N SER A 126 3.59 3.61 -14.24
CA SER A 126 2.26 3.13 -14.63
C SER A 126 1.79 3.89 -15.87
N ASN A 127 1.60 3.18 -16.97
CA ASN A 127 1.26 3.73 -18.27
C ASN A 127 0.25 2.83 -19.03
N SER A 128 0.05 3.09 -20.33
CA SER A 128 -0.90 2.34 -21.15
C SER A 128 -0.52 0.87 -21.37
N THR A 129 0.77 0.53 -21.29
CA THR A 129 1.27 -0.85 -21.39
C THR A 129 0.71 -1.67 -20.22
N ASP A 130 0.79 -1.14 -19.00
CA ASP A 130 0.22 -1.80 -17.82
C ASP A 130 -1.29 -2.01 -17.93
N ALA A 131 -2.01 -0.98 -18.40
CA ALA A 131 -3.45 -1.06 -18.57
C ALA A 131 -3.85 -2.15 -19.57
N LEU A 132 -3.09 -2.30 -20.66
CA LEU A 132 -3.33 -3.34 -21.66
C LEU A 132 -3.02 -4.74 -21.11
N LEU A 133 -1.98 -4.88 -20.31
CA LEU A 133 -1.62 -6.14 -19.65
C LEU A 133 -2.68 -6.57 -18.63
N ILE A 134 -3.19 -5.63 -17.82
CA ILE A 134 -4.31 -5.88 -16.91
C ILE A 134 -5.57 -6.32 -17.67
N LEU A 135 -5.88 -5.66 -18.79
CA LEU A 135 -7.03 -6.02 -19.62
C LEU A 135 -6.84 -7.43 -20.22
N ARG A 136 -5.66 -7.75 -20.72
CA ARG A 136 -5.31 -9.07 -21.26
C ARG A 136 -5.52 -10.16 -20.21
N TYR A 137 -5.00 -9.96 -19.00
CA TYR A 137 -5.19 -10.85 -17.87
C TYR A 137 -6.67 -11.01 -17.49
N SER A 138 -7.43 -9.91 -17.43
CA SER A 138 -8.87 -9.92 -17.11
C SER A 138 -9.70 -10.71 -18.13
N LEU A 139 -9.24 -10.77 -19.38
CA LEU A 139 -9.85 -11.55 -20.45
C LEU A 139 -9.39 -13.02 -20.47
N GLY A 140 -8.54 -13.45 -19.54
CA GLY A 140 -8.03 -14.82 -19.45
C GLY A 140 -7.08 -15.20 -20.59
N LEU A 141 -6.45 -14.22 -21.23
CA LEU A 141 -5.48 -14.46 -22.30
C LEU A 141 -4.11 -14.84 -21.72
N SER A 142 -3.33 -15.64 -22.46
CA SER A 142 -1.99 -16.07 -22.01
C SER A 142 -1.05 -14.89 -21.79
N MET A 143 -0.31 -14.92 -20.67
CA MET A 143 0.66 -13.91 -20.25
C MET A 143 2.12 -14.32 -20.47
N GLU A 144 2.39 -15.55 -20.94
CA GLU A 144 3.74 -16.16 -21.00
C GLU A 144 4.76 -15.36 -21.82
N GLU A 145 4.29 -14.59 -22.82
CA GLU A 145 5.15 -13.77 -23.69
C GLU A 145 5.08 -12.27 -23.38
N THR A 146 4.51 -11.90 -22.23
CA THR A 146 4.32 -10.50 -21.85
C THR A 146 5.34 -10.08 -20.78
N GLY A 147 5.51 -8.77 -20.61
CA GLY A 147 6.33 -8.21 -19.53
C GLY A 147 5.73 -8.33 -18.12
N TRP A 148 4.65 -9.12 -17.94
CA TRP A 148 3.94 -9.25 -16.67
C TRP A 148 4.85 -9.75 -15.57
N CYS A 149 4.87 -9.04 -14.44
CA CYS A 149 5.56 -9.49 -13.25
C CYS A 149 4.58 -10.13 -12.25
N GLU A 150 4.84 -11.40 -11.92
CA GLU A 150 4.09 -12.17 -10.91
C GLU A 150 4.51 -11.86 -9.48
#